data_AF-A0A1N7DAC1-F1
#
_entry.id   AF-A0A1N7DAC1-F1
#
_cell.length_a   1.000
_cell.length_b   1.000
_cell.length_c   1.000
_cell.angle_alpha   90.00
_cell.angle_beta   90.00
_cell.angle_gamma   90.00
#
_symmetry.space_group_name_H-M   'P 1'
#
loop_
_entity.id
_entity.type
_entity.pdbx_description
1 polymer ?
#
loop_
_entity_poly.entity_id
_entity_poly.type
_entity_poly.pdbx_seq_one_letter_code
_entity_poly.pdbx_strand_id
1 'polypeptide(L)'
;MHKNEKTGKVLNLKIMWNDWFKDTGYGIHPDKIEATGFVDLLGNRLTPNHTAQMLKVFEGKAPATFSTEGWDVKYTYERGRAIDERLFVFTPK
;
A
#
# COMPACT_ATOMS: atom_id res chain seq x y z
N MET A 1 13.20 3.32 9.59
CA MET A 1 13.23 1.85 9.56
C MET A 1 13.46 1.34 10.98
N HIS A 2 12.52 0.62 11.59
CA HIS A 2 12.81 -0.11 12.83
C HIS A 2 13.40 -1.47 12.44
N LYS A 3 14.69 -1.65 12.69
CA LYS A 3 15.42 -2.91 12.49
C LYS A 3 15.54 -3.60 13.85
N ASN A 4 15.27 -4.90 13.92
CA ASN A 4 15.68 -5.68 15.09
C ASN A 4 17.16 -6.04 14.93
N GLU A 5 18.01 -5.44 15.76
CA GLU A 5 19.47 -5.57 15.66
C GLU A 5 19.98 -7.00 15.94
N LYS A 6 19.15 -7.88 16.51
CA LYS A 6 19.54 -9.27 16.82
C LYS A 6 19.30 -10.27 15.69
N THR A 7 18.49 -9.96 14.69
CA THR A 7 18.10 -10.93 13.63
C THR A 7 18.27 -10.40 12.20
N GLY A 8 18.45 -9.09 12.02
CA GLY A 8 18.51 -8.48 10.69
C GLY A 8 17.18 -8.49 9.91
N LYS A 9 16.09 -8.98 10.51
CA LYS A 9 14.76 -9.08 9.87
C LYS A 9 14.04 -7.73 9.86
N VAL A 10 13.36 -7.44 8.74
CA VAL A 10 12.45 -6.29 8.59
C VAL A 10 11.27 -6.50 9.53
N LEU A 11 10.97 -5.55 10.40
CA LEU A 11 9.90 -5.71 11.40
C LEU A 11 8.50 -5.52 10.80
N ASN A 12 8.33 -4.53 9.91
CA ASN A 12 7.10 -4.27 9.15
C ASN A 12 7.47 -3.33 7.99
N LEU A 13 6.95 -3.57 6.79
CA LEU A 13 7.02 -2.61 5.69
C LEU A 13 5.71 -1.82 5.64
N LYS A 14 5.79 -0.49 5.62
CA LYS A 14 4.63 0.40 5.53
C LYS A 14 4.75 1.26 4.28
N ILE A 15 3.71 1.28 3.46
CA ILE A 15 3.65 2.03 2.22
C ILE A 15 2.37 2.84 2.23
N MET A 16 2.53 4.15 2.30
CA MET A 16 1.44 5.12 2.40
C MET A 16 1.40 5.96 1.13
N TRP A 17 0.21 6.16 0.60
CA TRP A 17 -0.08 7.10 -0.47
C TRP A 17 -1.16 8.07 0.01
N ASN A 18 -0.83 9.36 -0.04
CA ASN A 18 -1.72 10.46 0.31
C ASN A 18 -2.08 11.22 -0.96
N ASP A 19 -3.34 11.13 -1.35
CA ASP A 19 -3.88 11.72 -2.56
C ASP A 19 -4.64 13.01 -2.22
N TRP A 20 -3.98 14.15 -2.43
CA TRP A 20 -4.52 15.47 -2.12
C TRP A 20 -5.42 15.96 -3.25
N PHE A 21 -6.71 16.18 -2.96
CA PHE A 21 -7.70 16.52 -3.98
C PHE A 21 -8.30 17.92 -3.84
N LYS A 22 -7.87 18.73 -2.86
CA LYS A 22 -8.51 20.03 -2.54
C LYS A 22 -7.69 21.29 -2.78
N ASP A 23 -6.35 21.24 -2.78
CA ASP A 23 -5.52 22.47 -2.83
C ASP A 23 -4.62 22.63 -4.08
N THR A 24 -4.66 21.71 -5.04
CA THR A 24 -3.95 21.83 -6.34
C THR A 24 -4.86 21.86 -7.57
N GLY A 25 -6.18 21.83 -7.36
CA GLY A 25 -7.18 22.01 -8.41
C GLY A 25 -7.39 20.79 -9.31
N TYR A 26 -8.66 20.50 -9.57
CA TYR A 26 -9.19 19.59 -10.61
C TYR A 26 -9.46 18.13 -10.28
N GLY A 27 -9.25 17.62 -9.06
CA GLY A 27 -9.66 16.24 -8.73
C GLY A 27 -9.02 15.18 -9.66
N ILE A 28 -7.92 15.56 -10.31
CA ILE A 28 -7.05 14.68 -11.07
C ILE A 28 -6.14 14.08 -10.02
N HIS A 29 -6.17 12.76 -9.87
CA HIS A 29 -5.19 12.02 -9.08
C HIS A 29 -3.89 11.97 -9.90
N PRO A 30 -3.00 12.99 -9.83
CA PRO A 30 -1.95 13.16 -10.82
C PRO A 30 -0.98 11.98 -10.77
N ASP A 31 -0.85 11.43 -9.56
CA ASP A 31 0.10 10.38 -9.22
C ASP A 31 -0.57 9.01 -9.19
N LYS A 32 -1.86 8.86 -9.58
CA LYS A 32 -2.53 7.55 -9.52
C LYS A 32 -1.86 6.50 -10.40
N ILE A 33 -1.39 6.91 -11.59
CA ILE A 33 -0.68 6.02 -12.50
C ILE A 33 0.64 5.56 -11.85
N GLU A 34 1.39 6.50 -11.27
CA GLU A 34 2.67 6.22 -10.61
C GLU A 34 2.49 5.36 -9.36
N ALA A 35 1.47 5.65 -8.55
CA ALA A 35 1.15 4.90 -7.35
C ALA A 35 0.67 3.48 -7.70
N THR A 36 -0.11 3.31 -8.77
CA THR A 36 -0.50 1.99 -9.28
C THR A 36 0.72 1.22 -9.79
N GLY A 37 1.61 1.86 -10.55
CA GLY A 37 2.86 1.26 -11.00
C GLY A 37 3.78 0.85 -9.85
N PHE A 38 3.83 1.65 -8.78
CA PHE A 38 4.58 1.30 -7.57
C PHE A 38 3.99 0.08 -6.85
N VAL A 39 2.67 -0.01 -6.73
CA VAL A 39 1.99 -1.18 -6.14
C VAL A 39 2.20 -2.44 -6.97
N ASP A 40 2.19 -2.33 -8.30
CA ASP A 40 2.50 -3.44 -9.20
C ASP A 40 3.94 -3.94 -9.00
N LEU A 41 4.93 -3.04 -9.04
CA LEU A 41 6.34 -3.37 -8.79
C LEU A 41 6.54 -4.03 -7.42
N LEU A 42 5.89 -3.50 -6.40
CA LEU A 42 5.95 -4.02 -5.04
C LEU A 42 5.34 -5.43 -4.95
N GLY A 43 4.14 -5.61 -5.52
CA GLY A 43 3.46 -6.91 -5.55
C GLY A 43 4.31 -7.95 -6.25
N ASN A 44 4.87 -7.61 -7.41
CA ASN A 44 5.76 -8.49 -8.17
C ASN A 44 7.03 -8.86 -7.38
N ARG A 45 7.55 -7.93 -6.56
CA ARG A 45 8.77 -8.17 -5.78
C ARG A 45 8.54 -8.99 -4.51
N LEU A 46 7.46 -8.74 -3.78
CA LEU A 46 7.22 -9.28 -2.44
C LEU A 46 6.25 -10.46 -2.45
N THR A 47 5.24 -10.41 -3.32
CA THR A 47 4.09 -11.32 -3.31
C THR A 47 3.57 -11.57 -4.73
N PRO A 48 4.39 -12.10 -5.66
CA PRO A 48 4.07 -12.13 -7.09
C PRO A 48 2.76 -12.84 -7.43
N ASN A 49 2.42 -13.92 -6.70
CA ASN A 49 1.17 -14.66 -6.88
C ASN A 49 -0.09 -13.87 -6.43
N HIS A 50 0.10 -12.71 -5.78
CA HIS A 50 -0.97 -11.87 -5.23
C HIS A 50 -0.95 -10.43 -5.77
N THR A 51 -0.09 -10.10 -6.76
CA THR A 51 0.00 -8.75 -7.34
C THR A 51 -1.36 -8.25 -7.83
N ALA A 52 -2.12 -9.09 -8.54
CA ALA A 52 -3.45 -8.73 -9.03
C ALA A 52 -4.43 -8.42 -7.88
N GLN A 53 -4.35 -9.16 -6.77
CA GLN A 53 -5.15 -8.88 -5.57
C GLN A 53 -4.73 -7.56 -4.92
N MET A 54 -3.43 -7.27 -4.85
CA MET A 54 -2.92 -6.01 -4.32
C MET A 54 -3.42 -4.81 -5.12
N LEU A 55 -3.34 -4.87 -6.45
CA LEU A 55 -3.86 -3.81 -7.33
C LEU A 55 -5.36 -3.62 -7.14
N LYS A 56 -6.13 -4.71 -7.13
CA LYS A 56 -7.58 -4.66 -6.90
C LYS A 56 -7.94 -4.02 -5.56
N VAL A 57 -7.22 -4.38 -4.49
CA VAL A 57 -7.42 -3.79 -3.15
C VAL A 57 -7.06 -2.31 -3.15
N PHE A 58 -5.95 -1.96 -3.80
CA PHE A 58 -5.46 -0.60 -3.90
C PHE A 58 -6.36 0.32 -4.72
N GLU A 59 -7.09 -0.19 -5.72
CA GLU A 59 -8.10 0.58 -6.45
C GLU A 59 -9.38 0.75 -5.63
N GLY A 60 -9.67 -0.22 -4.76
CA GLY A 60 -10.83 -0.23 -3.87
C GLY A 60 -10.78 0.84 -2.78
N LYS A 61 -11.94 1.08 -2.15
CA LYS A 61 -12.10 2.04 -1.04
C LYS A 61 -12.40 1.36 0.30
N ALA A 62 -12.25 0.04 0.35
CA ALA A 62 -12.51 -0.75 1.55
C ALA A 62 -11.19 -1.23 2.16
N PRO A 63 -11.06 -1.28 3.49
CA PRO A 63 -9.95 -1.96 4.12
C PRO A 63 -9.95 -3.45 3.74
N ALA A 64 -8.77 -4.06 3.71
CA ALA A 64 -8.62 -5.47 3.39
C ALA A 64 -7.46 -6.08 4.17
N THR A 65 -7.54 -7.39 4.43
CA THR A 65 -6.44 -8.17 4.96
C THR A 65 -6.31 -9.45 4.17
N PHE A 66 -5.09 -9.86 3.86
CA PHE A 66 -4.82 -11.11 3.18
C PHE A 66 -3.42 -11.62 3.52
N SER A 67 -3.25 -12.93 3.42
CA SER A 67 -2.00 -13.59 3.71
C SER A 67 -1.35 -14.08 2.41
N THR A 68 -0.04 -14.00 2.37
CA THR A 68 0.80 -14.51 1.28
C THR A 68 1.80 -15.51 1.86
N GLU A 69 2.73 -16.01 1.05
CA GLU A 69 3.75 -16.98 1.51
C GLU A 69 4.64 -16.39 2.61
N GLY A 70 5.16 -15.18 2.43
CA GLY A 70 6.09 -14.54 3.37
C GLY A 70 5.51 -13.43 4.24
N TRP A 71 4.29 -12.98 3.97
CA TRP A 71 3.72 -11.78 4.58
C TRP A 71 2.25 -11.93 4.92
N ASP A 72 1.86 -11.37 6.07
CA ASP A 72 0.50 -10.94 6.33
C ASP A 72 0.36 -9.47 5.94
N VAL A 73 -0.60 -9.18 5.06
CA VAL A 73 -0.77 -7.87 4.45
C VAL A 73 -2.08 -7.26 4.93
N LYS A 74 -1.99 -6.04 5.47
CA LYS A 74 -3.13 -5.21 5.83
C LYS A 74 -3.18 -3.98 4.93
N TYR A 75 -4.36 -3.67 4.44
CA TYR A 75 -4.66 -2.47 3.69
C TYR A 75 -5.73 -1.63 4.40
N THR A 76 -5.53 -0.32 4.44
CA THR A 76 -6.53 0.64 4.90
C THR A 76 -6.72 1.75 3.88
N TYR A 77 -7.97 2.22 3.76
CA TYR A 77 -8.34 3.42 3.02
C TYR A 77 -9.09 4.36 3.97
N GLU A 78 -8.67 5.62 4.03
CA GLU A 78 -9.32 6.66 4.82
C GLU A 78 -9.62 7.87 3.93
N ARG A 79 -10.91 8.25 3.85
CA ARG A 79 -11.38 9.43 3.11
C ARG A 79 -11.37 10.63 4.05
N GLY A 80 -10.34 11.45 3.95
CA GLY A 80 -10.23 12.71 4.68
C GLY A 80 -11.03 13.86 4.02
N ARG A 81 -11.03 15.03 4.66
CA ARG A 81 -11.71 16.24 4.15
C ARG A 81 -11.06 16.81 2.88
N ALA A 82 -9.77 16.54 2.68
CA ALA A 82 -8.93 17.07 1.59
C ALA A 82 -7.94 16.04 0.99
N ILE A 83 -7.79 14.87 1.62
CA ILE A 83 -6.80 13.84 1.29
C ILE A 83 -7.47 12.47 1.34
N ASP A 84 -7.15 11.60 0.39
CA ASP A 84 -7.38 10.16 0.51
C ASP A 84 -6.09 9.47 0.94
N GLU A 85 -6.14 8.76 2.06
CA GLU A 85 -5.00 8.00 2.54
C GLU A 85 -5.20 6.52 2.23
N ARG A 86 -4.17 5.91 1.62
CA ARG A 86 -4.11 4.48 1.31
C ARG A 86 -2.83 3.93 1.92
N LEU A 87 -2.95 2.91 2.77
CA LEU A 87 -1.81 2.34 3.48
C LEU A 87 -1.79 0.83 3.35
N PHE A 88 -0.68 0.29 2.85
CA PHE A 88 -0.32 -1.12 3.02
C PHE A 88 0.65 -1.30 4.18
N VAL A 89 0.43 -2.34 4.97
CA VAL A 89 1.34 -2.83 6.01
C VAL A 89 1.62 -4.30 5.76
N PHE A 90 2.89 -4.64 5.57
CA PHE A 90 3.36 -6.01 5.43
C PHE A 90 4.07 -6.42 6.70
N THR A 91 3.54 -7.44 7.34
CA THR A 91 4.13 -8.08 8.52
C THR A 91 4.73 -9.40 8.09
N PRO A 92 6.06 -9.61 8.24
CA PRO A 92 6.66 -10.89 7.91
C PRO A 92 6.11 -11.99 8.81
N LYS A 93 5.97 -13.18 8.24
CA LYS A 93 5.67 -14.41 8.98
C LYS A 93 6.90 -14.99 9.68
#